data_AF-A0A497A5W9-F1
#
_entry.id   AF-A0A497A5W9-F1
#
_cell.length_a   1.000
_cell.length_b   1.000
_cell.length_c   1.000
_cell.angle_alpha   90.00
_cell.angle_beta   90.00
_cell.angle_gamma   90.00
#
_symmetry.space_group_name_H-M   'P 1'
#
loop_
_entity.id
_entity.type
_entity.pdbx_description
1 polymer ?
#
loop_
_entity_poly.entity_id
_entity_poly.type
_entity_poly.pdbx_seq_one_letter_code
_entity_poly.pdbx_strand_id
1 'polypeptide(L)'
;MKLTDEVKELALNRGADLIGVAPIDRFEHAPEDGKPQYYMSDAKCVVVIATRILKSLCDVYGTYEEEGKTIGPYMWHGYVQLNWGNSWVAIQVAKLLEDKGYKAFPFPPTMFLYRHPEHDLPDFYHK
;
A
#
# COMPACT_ATOMS: atom_id res chain seq x y z
N MET A 1 -8.59 -22.56 10.96
CA MET A 1 -8.48 -21.77 9.72
C MET A 1 -7.01 -21.67 9.36
N LYS A 2 -6.63 -21.60 8.07
CA LYS A 2 -5.21 -21.36 7.72
C LYS A 2 -4.89 -19.88 7.94
N LEU A 3 -3.68 -19.56 8.39
CA LEU A 3 -3.27 -18.18 8.67
C LEU A 3 -3.53 -17.23 7.50
N THR A 4 -3.23 -17.67 6.27
CA THR A 4 -3.47 -16.89 5.05
C THR A 4 -4.94 -16.50 4.89
N ASP A 5 -5.86 -17.39 5.24
CA ASP A 5 -7.30 -17.13 5.13
C ASP A 5 -7.73 -16.11 6.21
N GLU A 6 -7.19 -16.22 7.44
CA GLU A 6 -7.48 -15.23 8.51
C GLU A 6 -6.98 -13.82 8.13
N VAL A 7 -5.80 -13.73 7.53
CA VAL A 7 -5.22 -12.46 7.06
C VAL A 7 -6.08 -11.85 5.96
N LYS A 8 -6.51 -12.66 4.99
CA LYS A 8 -7.36 -12.20 3.88
C LYS A 8 -8.72 -11.74 4.38
N GLU A 9 -9.36 -12.54 5.23
CA GLU A 9 -10.65 -12.21 5.82
C GLU A 9 -10.58 -10.92 6.63
N LEU A 10 -9.57 -10.77 7.49
CA LEU A 10 -9.37 -9.55 8.27
C LEU A 10 -9.22 -8.34 7.37
N ALA A 11 -8.37 -8.39 6.35
CA ALA A 11 -8.12 -7.23 5.48
C ALA A 11 -9.38 -6.79 4.73
N LEU A 12 -10.11 -7.74 4.14
CA LEU A 12 -11.37 -7.48 3.44
C LEU A 12 -12.42 -6.88 4.38
N ASN A 13 -12.56 -7.44 5.60
CA ASN A 13 -13.47 -6.92 6.62
C ASN A 13 -13.07 -5.53 7.16
N ARG A 14 -11.82 -5.10 6.97
CA ARG A 14 -11.30 -3.81 7.42
C ARG A 14 -11.29 -2.73 6.32
N GLY A 15 -11.81 -3.04 5.14
CA GLY A 15 -12.05 -2.05 4.09
C GLY A 15 -11.10 -2.14 2.89
N ALA A 16 -10.24 -3.16 2.80
CA ALA A 16 -9.57 -3.47 1.55
C ALA A 16 -10.57 -4.04 0.54
N ASP A 17 -10.46 -3.64 -0.72
CA ASP A 17 -11.21 -4.28 -1.82
C ASP A 17 -10.47 -5.50 -2.38
N LEU A 18 -9.14 -5.54 -2.22
CA LEU A 18 -8.30 -6.64 -2.70
C LEU A 18 -7.09 -6.84 -1.79
N ILE A 19 -6.70 -8.11 -1.60
CA ILE A 19 -5.50 -8.51 -0.87
C ILE A 19 -4.78 -9.66 -1.57
N GLY A 20 -3.44 -9.54 -1.64
CA GLY A 20 -2.55 -10.56 -2.17
C GLY A 20 -1.45 -10.92 -1.17
N VAL A 21 -0.94 -12.15 -1.28
CA VAL A 21 0.24 -12.60 -0.54
C VAL A 21 1.22 -13.18 -1.57
N ALA A 22 2.39 -12.59 -1.68
CA ALA A 22 3.44 -13.01 -2.60
C ALA A 22 4.58 -13.69 -1.82
N PRO A 23 5.05 -14.88 -2.23
CA PRO A 23 6.27 -15.45 -1.67
C PRO A 23 7.49 -14.58 -2.00
N ILE A 24 8.52 -14.66 -1.16
CA ILE A 24 9.68 -13.77 -1.24
C ILE A 24 10.54 -13.96 -2.51
N ASP A 25 10.52 -15.15 -3.09
CA ASP A 25 11.21 -15.49 -4.35
C ASP A 25 10.76 -14.60 -5.53
N ARG A 26 9.52 -14.10 -5.52
CA ARG A 26 9.00 -13.13 -6.52
C ARG A 26 9.79 -11.82 -6.58
N PHE A 27 10.64 -11.54 -5.59
CA PHE A 27 11.47 -10.34 -5.49
C PHE A 27 12.95 -10.60 -5.76
N GLU A 28 13.32 -11.78 -6.28
CA GLU A 28 14.73 -12.13 -6.54
C GLU A 28 15.47 -11.13 -7.46
N HIS A 29 14.74 -10.55 -8.42
CA HIS A 29 15.24 -9.59 -9.40
C HIS A 29 15.00 -8.11 -9.01
N ALA A 30 14.48 -7.84 -7.82
CA ALA A 30 14.36 -6.46 -7.33
C ALA A 30 15.75 -5.87 -7.04
N PRO A 31 15.93 -4.53 -7.09
CA PRO A 31 17.14 -3.87 -6.58
C PRO A 31 17.44 -4.29 -5.14
N GLU A 32 18.71 -4.36 -4.74
CA GLU A 32 19.09 -4.86 -3.41
C GLU A 32 18.44 -4.08 -2.26
N ASP A 33 18.36 -2.75 -2.37
CA ASP A 33 17.68 -1.87 -1.42
C ASP A 33 16.14 -1.86 -1.57
N GLY A 34 15.63 -2.44 -2.66
CA GLY A 34 14.21 -2.65 -2.93
C GLY A 34 13.69 -4.04 -2.53
N LYS A 35 14.57 -4.98 -2.15
CA LYS A 35 14.19 -6.31 -1.69
C LYS A 35 13.59 -6.23 -0.28
N PRO A 36 12.51 -6.98 0.03
CA PRO A 36 11.98 -7.00 1.40
C PRO A 36 13.02 -7.49 2.42
N GLN A 37 13.95 -8.35 1.99
CA GLN A 37 15.05 -8.83 2.82
C GLN A 37 16.03 -7.74 3.27
N TYR A 38 16.06 -6.59 2.60
CA TYR A 38 16.89 -5.46 3.03
C TYR A 38 16.48 -4.97 4.43
N TYR A 39 15.18 -4.87 4.69
CA TYR A 39 14.64 -4.42 5.98
C TYR A 39 14.34 -5.56 6.96
N MET A 40 14.09 -6.77 6.44
CA MET A 40 13.77 -7.96 7.22
C MET A 40 14.44 -9.18 6.60
N SER A 41 15.68 -9.47 7.01
CA SER A 41 16.53 -10.50 6.40
C SER A 41 15.92 -11.90 6.36
N ASP A 42 14.99 -12.20 7.26
CA ASP A 42 14.25 -13.46 7.35
C ASP A 42 12.86 -13.43 6.68
N ALA A 43 12.52 -12.37 5.95
CA ALA A 43 11.22 -12.20 5.29
C ALA A 43 10.87 -13.40 4.41
N LYS A 44 9.62 -13.88 4.54
CA LYS A 44 9.10 -15.06 3.80
C LYS A 44 8.06 -14.71 2.75
N CYS A 45 7.35 -13.61 2.93
CA CYS A 45 6.32 -13.16 2.03
C CYS A 45 6.08 -11.67 2.16
N VAL A 46 5.37 -11.11 1.17
CA VAL A 46 4.88 -9.74 1.16
C VAL A 46 3.36 -9.79 1.06
N VAL A 47 2.67 -9.07 1.96
CA VAL A 47 1.22 -8.88 1.90
C VAL A 47 0.94 -7.54 1.22
N VAL A 48 0.10 -7.55 0.19
CA VAL A 48 -0.27 -6.38 -0.61
C VAL A 48 -1.75 -6.11 -0.44
N ILE A 49 -2.11 -4.85 -0.19
CA ILE A 49 -3.49 -4.39 0.01
C ILE A 49 -3.81 -3.36 -1.07
N ALA A 50 -5.02 -3.44 -1.62
CA ALA A 50 -5.52 -2.44 -2.56
C ALA A 50 -6.98 -2.09 -2.25
N THR A 51 -7.31 -0.83 -2.52
CA THR A 51 -8.64 -0.26 -2.38
C THR A 51 -8.98 0.50 -3.67
N ARG A 52 -10.22 0.37 -4.14
CA ARG A 52 -10.67 0.91 -5.42
C ARG A 52 -10.91 2.40 -5.32
N ILE A 53 -10.48 3.13 -6.36
CA ILE A 53 -10.91 4.51 -6.56
C ILE A 53 -12.32 4.49 -7.17
N LEU A 54 -13.21 5.34 -6.66
CA LEU A 54 -14.55 5.47 -7.21
C LEU A 54 -14.48 6.09 -8.62
N LYS A 55 -15.07 5.42 -9.61
CA LYS A 55 -15.05 5.85 -11.02
C LYS A 55 -15.57 7.28 -11.19
N SER A 56 -16.63 7.65 -10.45
CA SER A 56 -17.20 9.01 -10.51
C SER A 56 -16.19 10.10 -10.16
N LEU A 57 -15.20 9.82 -9.30
CA LEU A 57 -14.12 10.76 -8.99
C LEU A 57 -13.20 10.96 -10.19
N CYS A 58 -12.94 9.89 -10.94
CA CYS A 58 -12.14 9.95 -12.17
C CYS A 58 -12.90 10.67 -13.30
N ASP A 59 -14.22 10.48 -13.40
CA ASP A 59 -15.04 11.09 -14.45
C ASP A 59 -15.03 12.63 -14.37
N VAL A 60 -14.98 13.19 -13.15
CA VAL A 60 -14.95 14.64 -12.90
C VAL A 60 -13.54 15.17 -12.59
N TYR A 61 -12.52 14.33 -12.55
CA TYR A 61 -11.15 14.78 -12.28
C TYR A 61 -10.65 15.73 -13.38
N GLY A 62 -10.05 16.84 -12.97
CA GLY A 62 -9.45 17.85 -13.85
C GLY A 62 -9.19 19.15 -13.09
N THR A 63 -8.75 20.20 -13.80
CA THR A 63 -8.53 21.51 -13.18
C THR A 63 -9.83 22.31 -13.13
N TYR A 64 -9.86 23.38 -12.33
CA TYR A 64 -11.00 24.28 -12.25
C TYR A 64 -11.19 25.14 -13.51
N GLU A 65 -10.28 25.04 -14.49
CA GLU A 65 -10.36 25.75 -15.77
C GLU A 65 -11.22 24.99 -16.79
N GLU A 66 -11.51 23.71 -16.54
CA GLU A 66 -12.33 22.86 -17.40
C GLU A 66 -13.78 22.79 -16.86
N GLU A 67 -14.77 23.05 -17.72
CA GLU A 67 -16.19 23.01 -17.32
C GLU A 67 -16.58 21.62 -16.79
N GLY A 68 -17.19 21.58 -15.60
CA GLY A 68 -17.64 20.34 -14.96
C GLY A 68 -16.51 19.49 -14.35
N LYS A 69 -15.27 19.98 -14.31
CA LYS A 69 -14.13 19.29 -13.69
C LYS A 69 -13.75 19.87 -12.33
N THR A 70 -13.20 19.01 -11.48
CA THR A 70 -12.69 19.38 -10.17
C THR A 70 -11.66 18.37 -9.65
N ILE A 71 -10.63 18.88 -9.00
CA ILE A 71 -9.58 18.07 -8.37
C ILE A 71 -9.94 17.65 -6.94
N GLY A 72 -10.79 18.42 -6.25
CA GLY A 72 -11.02 18.30 -4.80
C GLY A 72 -11.49 16.91 -4.33
N PRO A 73 -12.58 16.37 -4.90
CA PRO A 73 -13.10 15.05 -4.51
C PRO A 73 -12.10 13.92 -4.73
N TYR A 74 -11.34 13.94 -5.83
CA TYR A 74 -10.29 12.94 -6.08
C TYR A 74 -9.17 13.07 -5.04
N MET A 75 -8.70 14.28 -4.76
CA MET A 75 -7.61 14.47 -3.79
C MET A 75 -7.99 13.95 -2.40
N TRP A 76 -9.22 14.23 -1.95
CA TRP A 76 -9.65 13.78 -0.62
C TRP A 76 -10.04 12.29 -0.61
N HIS A 77 -10.95 11.87 -1.49
CA HIS A 77 -11.55 10.52 -1.46
C HIS A 77 -10.90 9.49 -2.39
N GLY A 78 -10.12 9.93 -3.38
CA GLY A 78 -9.37 9.06 -4.30
C GLY A 78 -7.89 8.90 -3.94
N TYR A 79 -7.33 9.84 -3.16
CA TYR A 79 -5.93 9.82 -2.75
C TYR A 79 -5.76 9.78 -1.23
N VAL A 80 -6.11 10.84 -0.48
CA VAL A 80 -5.80 10.94 0.96
C VAL A 80 -6.47 9.82 1.76
N GLN A 81 -7.79 9.70 1.67
CA GLN A 81 -8.54 8.76 2.50
C GLN A 81 -8.24 7.30 2.15
N LEU A 82 -8.03 6.98 0.87
CA LEU A 82 -7.68 5.60 0.47
C LEU A 82 -6.28 5.21 0.94
N ASN A 83 -5.32 6.12 0.87
CA ASN A 83 -3.97 5.87 1.37
C ASN A 83 -3.93 5.70 2.89
N TRP A 84 -4.69 6.53 3.62
CA TRP A 84 -4.87 6.35 5.06
C TRP A 84 -5.59 5.05 5.39
N GLY A 85 -6.65 4.70 4.66
CA GLY A 85 -7.38 3.44 4.81
C GLY A 85 -6.47 2.23 4.61
N ASN A 86 -5.70 2.20 3.52
CA ASN A 86 -4.72 1.14 3.24
C ASN A 86 -3.68 1.02 4.36
N SER A 87 -3.18 2.14 4.87
CA SER A 87 -2.24 2.15 6.01
C SER A 87 -2.87 1.56 7.27
N TRP A 88 -4.14 1.90 7.53
CA TRP A 88 -4.88 1.36 8.65
C TRP A 88 -5.07 -0.16 8.54
N VAL A 89 -5.49 -0.66 7.38
CA VAL A 89 -5.63 -2.10 7.13
C VAL A 89 -4.28 -2.81 7.32
N ALA A 90 -3.19 -2.25 6.80
CA ALA A 90 -1.84 -2.81 6.95
C ALA A 90 -1.44 -2.96 8.43
N ILE A 91 -1.74 -1.96 9.27
CA ILE A 91 -1.51 -2.04 10.73
C ILE A 91 -2.32 -3.17 11.36
N GLN A 92 -3.59 -3.34 10.98
CA GLN A 92 -4.42 -4.41 11.54
C GLN A 92 -3.89 -5.80 11.16
N VAL A 93 -3.46 -5.97 9.91
CA VAL A 93 -2.84 -7.21 9.45
C VAL A 93 -1.53 -7.48 10.20
N ALA A 94 -0.70 -6.45 10.38
CA ALA A 94 0.55 -6.59 11.12
C ALA A 94 0.31 -7.03 12.58
N LYS A 95 -0.67 -6.42 13.26
CA LYS A 95 -1.08 -6.82 14.62
C LYS A 95 -1.53 -8.28 14.68
N LEU A 96 -2.38 -8.72 13.74
CA LEU A 96 -2.81 -10.12 13.68
C LEU A 96 -1.62 -11.07 13.53
N LEU A 97 -0.64 -10.73 12.69
CA LEU A 97 0.55 -11.55 12.49
C LEU A 97 1.42 -11.59 13.76
N GLU A 98 1.61 -10.47 14.43
CA GLU A 98 2.36 -10.38 15.70
C GLU A 98 1.67 -11.17 16.83
N ASP A 99 0.35 -11.07 16.94
CA ASP A 99 -0.45 -11.86 17.91
C ASP A 99 -0.32 -13.38 17.66
N LYS A 100 0.02 -13.78 16.44
CA LYS A 100 0.28 -15.18 16.04
C LYS A 100 1.76 -15.56 16.13
N GLY A 101 2.61 -14.66 16.60
CA GLY A 101 4.05 -14.89 16.80
C GLY A 101 4.92 -14.63 15.58
N TYR A 102 4.41 -13.95 14.55
CA TYR A 102 5.17 -13.58 13.35
C TYR A 102 5.54 -12.09 13.37
N LYS A 103 6.76 -11.77 12.95
CA LYS A 103 7.17 -10.37 12.75
C LYS A 103 6.51 -9.82 11.48
N ALA A 104 5.94 -8.63 11.56
CA ALA A 104 5.37 -7.93 10.41
C ALA A 104 5.85 -6.47 10.38
N PHE A 105 6.12 -5.96 9.19
CA PHE A 105 6.65 -4.61 9.00
C PHE A 105 5.90 -3.92 7.84
N PRO A 106 4.89 -3.07 8.13
CA PRO A 106 4.08 -2.44 7.10
C PRO A 106 4.77 -1.22 6.49
N PHE A 107 4.65 -1.07 5.17
CA PHE A 107 5.02 0.16 4.45
C PHE A 107 3.76 0.98 4.11
N PRO A 108 3.77 2.30 4.34
CA PRO A 108 2.68 3.19 3.93
C PRO A 108 2.63 3.33 2.40
N PRO A 109 1.43 3.53 1.82
CA PRO A 109 1.25 3.60 0.38
C PRO A 109 1.68 4.95 -0.24
N THR A 110 1.89 6.00 0.56
CA THR A 110 2.36 7.30 0.05
C THR A 110 3.02 8.19 1.12
N MET A 111 3.65 9.27 0.66
CA MET A 111 4.18 10.44 1.40
C MET A 111 5.37 10.20 2.35
N PHE A 112 5.50 9.03 2.98
CA PHE A 112 6.68 8.67 3.76
C PHE A 112 7.65 7.88 2.88
N LEU A 113 8.39 8.57 2.02
CA LEU A 113 9.50 7.96 1.29
C LEU A 113 10.63 7.67 2.29
N TYR A 114 10.80 6.40 2.59
CA TYR A 114 11.96 5.87 3.30
C TYR A 114 13.14 5.96 2.35
N ARG A 115 14.16 6.75 2.69
CA ARG A 115 15.45 6.63 2.04
C ARG A 115 16.57 6.64 3.07
N HIS A 116 17.45 5.65 2.95
CA HIS A 116 18.85 5.78 3.36
C HIS A 116 19.51 6.76 2.37
N PRO A 117 20.36 7.70 2.80
CA PRO A 117 20.71 8.92 2.04
C PRO A 117 21.42 8.76 0.68
N GLU A 118 21.69 7.55 0.16
CA GLU A 118 22.74 7.37 -0.86
C GLU A 118 22.29 7.11 -2.30
N HIS A 119 20.98 7.10 -2.61
CA HIS A 119 20.51 6.89 -3.98
C HIS A 119 19.51 7.95 -4.43
N ASP A 120 19.89 8.81 -5.37
CA ASP A 120 18.98 9.73 -6.06
C ASP A 120 18.02 8.95 -6.97
N LEU A 121 16.78 8.68 -6.52
CA LEU A 121 15.69 8.39 -7.47
C LEU A 121 15.18 9.70 -8.07
N PRO A 122 14.85 9.71 -9.37
CA PRO A 122 14.22 10.84 -10.01
C PRO A 122 12.94 11.18 -9.26
N ASP A 123 12.83 12.45 -8.89
CA ASP A 123 11.65 12.98 -8.22
C ASP A 123 10.44 12.75 -9.13
N PHE A 124 9.52 11.88 -8.72
CA PHE A 124 8.28 11.65 -9.48
C PHE A 124 7.38 12.91 -9.49
N TYR A 125 7.75 13.96 -8.76
CA TYR A 125 7.06 15.25 -8.73
C TYR A 125 7.65 16.33 -9.65
N HIS A 126 8.75 16.05 -10.36
CA HIS A 126 9.34 17.01 -11.29
C HIS A 126 9.51 16.40 -12.69
N LYS A 127 8.57 16.77 -13.57
CA LYS A 127 8.84 16.97 -15.00
C LYS A 127 8.81 18.46 -15.29
#